data_AF-A0A2E5HXY4-F1
#
_entry.id   AF-A0A2E5HXY4-F1
#
_cell.length_a   1.000
_cell.length_b   1.000
_cell.length_c   1.000
_cell.angle_alpha   90.00
_cell.angle_beta   90.00
_cell.angle_gamma   90.00
#
_symmetry.space_group_name_H-M   'P 1'
#
loop_
_entity.id
_entity.type
_entity.pdbx_description
1 polymer ?
#
loop_
_entity_poly.entity_id
_entity_poly.type
_entity_poly.pdbx_seq_one_letter_code
_entity_poly.pdbx_strand_id
1 'polypeptide(L)'
;MTTNNSSWYTSTPWIVGGIFSLIALALIIVPIGENTELDVQIGDPAPFDIVAPRSQTYVSALQTENAKVAAEKAVPRIYDPPDTRVSRQQISSAKAAIAFIDLTRSNKLATTHQKQQELTKLGSVSIDDDLQIQLIQIEDGRWTVVKEEIIRVIENVMSEPIQEDQMKQIRQRIPVLISVELSIEEAELAAMLVQQFIVPNSLFNEVATNKARDASVDAVEPVEQAFAQGQTIIARGSVISAQDLEAMTALNMLEPQRSLLERYFPSFTAIILVVATMTLYLQRTQPGFFYRTRHLLFVVLLSLIFLFAAQFVIPQRLVLPFLFPAATLGMLIAVGLGTELGLIVSTLFVVFIAIISDGRIEIVIYHLVGPMVAILSLGKAERVNSFLLAGLATAAANSAVIIAF
;
A
#
# COMPACT_ATOMS: atom_id res chain seq x y z
N MET A 1 -7.71 -79.45 -3.09
CA MET A 1 -6.47 -78.63 -3.16
C MET A 1 -6.16 -78.51 -4.65
N THR A 2 -6.18 -77.38 -5.35
CA THR A 2 -6.03 -75.96 -5.03
C THR A 2 -6.63 -75.14 -6.19
N THR A 3 -7.64 -74.32 -5.95
CA THR A 3 -8.13 -73.32 -6.94
C THR A 3 -8.54 -72.06 -6.21
N ASN A 4 -7.57 -71.29 -5.71
CA ASN A 4 -7.88 -69.94 -5.21
C ASN A 4 -6.66 -69.01 -5.25
N ASN A 5 -6.04 -68.84 -6.42
CA ASN A 5 -4.94 -67.88 -6.58
C ASN A 5 -5.08 -66.96 -7.82
N SER A 6 -6.14 -67.04 -8.63
CA SER A 6 -6.21 -66.25 -9.88
C SER A 6 -6.67 -64.79 -9.69
N SER A 7 -7.41 -64.47 -8.62
CA SER A 7 -7.90 -63.10 -8.37
C SER A 7 -6.83 -62.15 -7.81
N TRP A 8 -5.78 -62.69 -7.19
CA TRP A 8 -4.68 -61.90 -6.63
C TRP A 8 -3.77 -61.30 -7.73
N TYR A 9 -3.46 -62.09 -8.76
CA TYR A 9 -2.57 -61.64 -9.84
C TYR A 9 -3.20 -60.59 -10.76
N THR A 10 -4.54 -60.55 -10.87
CA THR A 10 -5.24 -59.57 -11.70
C THR A 10 -5.46 -58.23 -10.99
N SER A 11 -5.49 -58.21 -9.65
CA SER A 11 -5.72 -57.01 -8.84
C SER A 11 -4.43 -56.30 -8.39
N THR A 12 -3.32 -57.04 -8.22
CA THR A 12 -2.01 -56.52 -7.80
C THR A 12 -1.54 -55.26 -8.56
N PRO A 13 -1.56 -55.18 -9.91
CA PRO A 13 -1.04 -53.99 -10.61
C PRO A 13 -1.88 -52.73 -10.35
N TRP A 14 -3.19 -52.86 -10.20
CA TRP A 14 -4.09 -51.75 -9.88
C TRP A 14 -3.87 -51.23 -8.45
N ILE A 15 -3.65 -52.14 -7.51
CA ILE A 15 -3.29 -51.79 -6.13
C ILE A 15 -1.97 -51.02 -6.12
N VAL A 16 -0.95 -51.50 -6.83
CA VAL A 16 0.35 -50.84 -6.93
C VAL A 16 0.23 -49.44 -7.57
N GLY A 17 -0.56 -49.30 -8.64
CA GLY A 17 -0.82 -48.00 -9.28
C GLY A 17 -1.58 -47.03 -8.35
N GLY A 18 -2.56 -47.54 -7.60
CA GLY A 18 -3.28 -46.75 -6.59
C GLY A 18 -2.39 -46.28 -5.46
N ILE A 19 -1.54 -47.16 -4.92
CA ILE A 19 -0.55 -46.81 -3.89
C ILE A 19 0.46 -45.79 -4.43
N PHE A 20 0.98 -45.98 -5.64
CA PHE A 20 1.86 -44.99 -6.27
C PHE A 20 1.19 -43.62 -6.37
N SER A 21 -0.07 -43.57 -6.83
CA SER A 21 -0.82 -42.32 -6.97
C SER A 21 -1.02 -41.62 -5.63
N LEU A 22 -1.37 -42.37 -4.57
CA LEU A 22 -1.55 -41.82 -3.23
C LEU A 22 -0.23 -41.29 -2.64
N ILE A 23 0.87 -42.02 -2.77
CA ILE A 23 2.16 -41.59 -2.25
C ILE A 23 2.69 -40.40 -3.06
N ALA A 24 2.60 -40.44 -4.39
CA ALA A 24 3.01 -39.33 -5.24
C ALA A 24 2.20 -38.06 -4.93
N LEU A 25 0.88 -38.19 -4.75
CA LEU A 25 0.02 -37.09 -4.34
C LEU A 25 0.43 -36.55 -2.96
N ALA A 26 0.64 -37.42 -1.98
CA ALA A 26 1.08 -37.00 -0.65
C ALA A 26 2.44 -36.27 -0.69
N LEU A 27 3.39 -36.75 -1.50
CA LEU A 27 4.70 -36.11 -1.67
C LEU A 27 4.61 -34.72 -2.32
N ILE A 28 3.65 -34.51 -3.23
CA ILE A 28 3.44 -33.22 -3.90
C ILE A 28 2.62 -32.27 -3.02
N ILE A 29 1.63 -32.77 -2.28
CA ILE A 29 0.76 -31.96 -1.43
C ILE A 29 1.48 -31.49 -0.17
N VAL A 30 2.27 -32.36 0.46
CA VAL A 30 2.98 -31.98 1.69
C VAL A 30 4.18 -31.12 1.29
N PRO A 31 4.22 -29.83 1.68
CA PRO A 31 5.34 -28.96 1.35
C PRO A 31 6.54 -29.33 2.23
N ILE A 32 7.28 -30.35 1.82
CA ILE A 32 8.52 -30.76 2.49
C ILE A 32 9.64 -29.87 1.95
N GLY A 33 9.71 -28.62 2.43
CA GLY A 33 10.77 -27.67 2.09
C GLY A 33 10.33 -26.32 1.53
N GLU A 34 9.01 -26.04 1.42
CA GLU A 34 8.55 -24.69 1.13
C GLU A 34 8.64 -23.81 2.38
N ASN A 35 9.06 -22.56 2.20
CA ASN A 35 8.92 -21.54 3.23
C ASN A 35 7.42 -21.38 3.51
N THR A 36 7.04 -21.47 4.79
CA THR A 36 5.67 -21.35 5.30
C THR A 36 4.89 -20.30 4.53
N GLU A 37 3.71 -20.67 4.03
CA GLU A 37 2.74 -19.73 3.46
C GLU A 37 2.63 -18.51 4.38
N LEU A 38 2.90 -17.33 3.83
CA LEU A 38 2.75 -16.05 4.52
C LEU A 38 1.25 -15.75 4.65
N ASP A 39 0.56 -16.48 5.53
CA ASP A 39 -0.75 -16.07 6.05
C ASP A 39 -0.50 -15.00 7.12
N VAL A 40 -0.49 -13.75 6.66
CA VAL A 40 -0.07 -12.60 7.45
C VAL A 40 -1.23 -11.63 7.56
N GLN A 41 -1.60 -11.26 8.80
CA GLN A 41 -2.70 -10.33 9.05
C GLN A 41 -2.21 -9.01 9.63
N ILE A 42 -3.00 -7.95 9.41
CA ILE A 42 -2.73 -6.63 10.00
C ILE A 42 -2.72 -6.76 11.52
N GLY A 43 -1.69 -6.23 12.16
CA GLY A 43 -1.55 -6.24 13.62
C GLY A 43 -0.70 -7.39 14.16
N ASP A 44 -0.38 -8.40 13.34
CA ASP A 44 0.55 -9.44 13.75
C ASP A 44 2.01 -8.95 13.66
N PRO A 45 2.91 -9.40 14.56
CA PRO A 45 4.33 -9.15 14.43
C PRO A 45 4.95 -10.07 13.36
N ALA A 46 5.79 -9.50 12.50
CA ALA A 46 6.47 -10.27 11.46
C ALA A 46 7.42 -11.33 12.07
N PRO A 47 7.25 -12.63 11.76
CA PRO A 47 8.08 -13.70 12.36
C PRO A 47 9.53 -13.70 11.84
N PHE A 48 9.76 -13.14 10.66
CA PHE A 48 11.06 -12.99 10.01
C PHE A 48 11.06 -11.75 9.10
N ASP A 49 12.21 -11.41 8.53
CA ASP A 49 12.31 -10.28 7.59
C ASP A 49 11.61 -10.65 6.28
N ILE A 50 10.57 -9.89 5.93
CA ILE A 50 9.82 -10.05 4.69
C ILE A 50 10.50 -9.15 3.66
N VAL A 51 11.09 -9.75 2.62
CA VAL A 51 11.87 -9.06 1.59
C VAL A 51 11.17 -9.13 0.23
N ALA A 52 11.38 -8.11 -0.60
CA ALA A 52 10.79 -8.04 -1.94
C ALA A 52 11.40 -9.10 -2.87
N PRO A 53 10.59 -9.98 -3.50
CA PRO A 53 11.10 -11.06 -4.35
C PRO A 53 11.66 -10.55 -5.69
N ARG A 54 11.23 -9.36 -6.13
CA ARG A 54 11.62 -8.71 -7.38
C ARG A 54 11.55 -7.20 -7.24
N SER A 55 12.28 -6.48 -8.10
CA SER A 55 12.14 -5.03 -8.19
C SER A 55 10.81 -4.69 -8.85
N GLN A 56 10.03 -3.80 -8.23
CA GLN A 56 8.78 -3.30 -8.79
C GLN A 56 8.48 -1.91 -8.25
N THR A 57 7.94 -1.06 -9.11
CA THR A 57 7.33 0.22 -8.73
C THR A 57 5.83 0.09 -8.90
N TYR A 58 5.06 0.59 -7.92
CA TYR A 58 3.60 0.63 -7.98
C TYR A 58 3.09 1.94 -7.38
N VAL A 59 1.87 2.32 -7.74
CA VAL A 59 1.19 3.49 -7.18
C VAL A 59 0.48 3.07 -5.89
N SER A 60 0.86 3.65 -4.75
CA SER A 60 0.23 3.37 -3.44
C SER A 60 -1.07 4.16 -3.30
N ALA A 61 -2.19 3.46 -3.18
CA ALA A 61 -3.49 4.11 -2.96
C ALA A 61 -3.56 4.69 -1.55
N LEU A 62 -3.04 3.97 -0.55
CA LEU A 62 -3.03 4.44 0.84
C LEU A 62 -2.17 5.69 1.03
N GLN A 63 -0.96 5.74 0.46
CA GLN A 63 -0.11 6.93 0.57
C GLN A 63 -0.68 8.10 -0.24
N THR A 64 -1.26 7.84 -1.42
CA THR A 64 -1.92 8.88 -2.22
C THR A 64 -3.10 9.48 -1.45
N GLU A 65 -3.93 8.67 -0.80
CA GLU A 65 -5.05 9.16 0.00
C GLU A 65 -4.59 9.95 1.22
N ASN A 66 -3.54 9.47 1.92
CA ASN A 66 -2.94 10.23 3.02
C ASN A 66 -2.38 11.58 2.55
N ALA A 67 -1.77 11.63 1.36
CA ALA A 67 -1.28 12.87 0.76
C ALA A 67 -2.43 13.83 0.43
N LYS A 68 -3.57 13.32 -0.10
CA LYS A 68 -4.78 14.12 -0.32
C LYS A 68 -5.34 14.70 0.97
N VAL A 69 -5.48 13.91 2.02
CA VAL A 69 -5.95 14.37 3.34
C VAL A 69 -4.99 15.42 3.92
N ALA A 70 -3.69 15.25 3.74
CA ALA A 70 -2.70 16.24 4.19
C ALA A 70 -2.81 17.54 3.38
N ALA A 71 -2.98 17.45 2.06
CA ALA A 71 -3.16 18.60 1.16
C ALA A 71 -4.43 19.39 1.47
N GLU A 72 -5.54 18.69 1.79
CA GLU A 72 -6.80 19.31 2.20
C GLU A 72 -6.65 20.08 3.53
N LYS A 73 -6.00 19.46 4.53
CA LYS A 73 -5.78 20.07 5.85
C LYS A 73 -4.79 21.23 5.82
N ALA A 74 -3.86 21.24 4.87
CA ALA A 74 -2.89 22.31 4.70
C ALA A 74 -3.52 23.60 4.16
N VAL A 75 -4.70 23.54 3.54
CA VAL A 75 -5.38 24.74 3.02
C VAL A 75 -5.90 25.60 4.18
N PRO A 76 -5.39 26.84 4.34
CA PRO A 76 -5.88 27.75 5.36
C PRO A 76 -7.31 28.20 5.05
N ARG A 77 -8.01 28.69 6.07
CA ARG A 77 -9.33 29.31 5.90
C ARG A 77 -9.20 30.57 5.04
N ILE A 78 -10.05 30.69 4.02
CA ILE A 78 -10.12 31.87 3.15
C ILE A 78 -11.26 32.77 3.65
N TYR A 79 -11.01 34.07 3.66
CA TYR A 79 -11.97 35.08 4.10
C TYR A 79 -12.30 36.01 2.95
N ASP A 80 -13.50 36.60 3.00
CA ASP A 80 -13.91 37.60 2.04
C ASP A 80 -13.10 38.90 2.18
N PRO A 81 -12.96 39.68 1.09
CA PRO A 81 -12.49 41.05 1.19
C PRO A 81 -13.34 41.88 2.17
N PRO A 82 -12.81 43.00 2.69
CA PRO A 82 -13.54 43.87 3.62
C PRO A 82 -14.91 44.28 3.08
N ASP A 83 -16.00 44.01 3.82
CA ASP A 83 -17.33 44.50 3.47
C ASP A 83 -17.40 46.01 3.70
N THR A 84 -17.24 46.76 2.61
CA THR A 84 -17.30 48.23 2.60
C THR A 84 -18.62 48.79 3.16
N ARG A 85 -19.72 48.01 3.15
CA ARG A 85 -21.00 48.43 3.74
C ARG A 85 -20.90 48.50 5.26
N VAL A 86 -20.18 47.56 5.89
CA VAL A 86 -19.94 47.58 7.35
C VAL A 86 -19.10 48.80 7.72
N SER A 87 -18.02 49.07 6.98
CA SER A 87 -17.18 50.25 7.22
C SER A 87 -17.99 51.56 7.10
N ARG A 88 -18.81 51.70 6.05
CA ARG A 88 -19.71 52.86 5.87
C ARG A 88 -20.72 53.00 7.00
N GLN A 89 -21.30 51.88 7.47
CA GLN A 89 -22.24 51.89 8.59
C GLN A 89 -21.57 52.34 9.88
N GLN A 90 -20.36 51.85 10.19
CA GLN A 90 -19.64 52.24 11.41
C GLN A 90 -19.20 53.71 11.38
N ILE A 91 -18.76 54.21 10.23
CA ILE A 91 -18.45 55.65 10.07
C ILE A 91 -19.72 56.49 10.29
N SER A 92 -20.88 56.06 9.76
CA SER A 92 -22.14 56.75 10.00
C SER A 92 -22.55 56.74 11.47
N SER A 93 -22.39 55.60 12.16
CA SER A 93 -22.65 55.47 13.60
C SER A 93 -21.71 56.34 14.43
N ALA A 94 -20.42 56.40 14.07
CA ALA A 94 -19.44 57.26 14.72
C ALA A 94 -19.80 58.74 14.55
N LYS A 95 -20.20 59.17 13.34
CA LYS A 95 -20.67 60.55 13.09
C LYS A 95 -21.92 60.89 13.90
N ALA A 96 -22.87 59.96 14.03
CA ALA A 96 -24.07 60.15 14.84
C ALA A 96 -23.74 60.26 16.34
N ALA A 97 -22.83 59.42 16.83
CA ALA A 97 -22.34 59.47 18.21
C ALA A 97 -21.63 60.79 18.51
N ILE A 98 -20.75 61.22 17.61
CA ILE A 98 -20.06 62.51 17.69
C ILE A 98 -21.06 63.68 17.69
N ALA A 99 -22.09 63.64 16.84
CA ALA A 99 -23.14 64.67 16.82
C ALA A 99 -23.94 64.73 18.14
N PHE A 100 -24.21 63.58 18.76
CA PHE A 100 -24.83 63.53 20.09
C PHE A 100 -23.91 64.13 21.16
N ILE A 101 -22.60 63.83 21.11
CA ILE A 101 -21.60 64.42 22.01
C ILE A 101 -21.57 65.94 21.84
N ASP A 102 -21.58 66.44 20.60
CA ASP A 102 -21.61 67.88 20.29
C ASP A 102 -22.86 68.55 20.91
N LEU A 103 -24.04 67.92 20.82
CA LEU A 103 -25.28 68.42 21.45
C LEU A 103 -25.18 68.48 22.98
N THR A 104 -24.66 67.43 23.61
CA THR A 104 -24.50 67.37 25.06
C THR A 104 -23.47 68.39 25.57
N ARG A 105 -22.35 68.55 24.86
CA ARG A 105 -21.30 69.54 25.18
C ARG A 105 -21.83 70.97 25.08
N SER A 106 -22.54 71.30 24.00
CA SER A 106 -23.05 72.64 23.72
C SER A 106 -24.21 73.10 24.62
N ASN A 107 -24.82 72.19 25.39
CA ASN A 107 -25.86 72.55 26.37
C ASN A 107 -25.28 73.36 27.54
N LYS A 108 -25.40 74.68 27.49
CA LYS A 108 -24.90 75.60 28.54
C LYS A 108 -25.76 75.62 29.82
N LEU A 109 -26.97 75.05 29.78
CA LEU A 109 -27.90 75.04 30.90
C LEU A 109 -27.77 73.80 31.79
N ALA A 110 -27.10 72.75 31.31
CA ALA A 110 -26.89 71.50 32.05
C ALA A 110 -25.62 71.55 32.92
N THR A 111 -25.71 71.01 34.13
CA THR A 111 -24.54 70.79 34.99
C THR A 111 -23.64 69.68 34.44
N THR A 112 -22.36 69.63 34.86
CA THR A 112 -21.43 68.56 34.46
C THR A 112 -22.00 67.16 34.73
N HIS A 113 -22.61 66.97 35.91
CA HIS A 113 -23.25 65.71 36.28
C HIS A 113 -24.44 65.35 35.36
N GLN A 114 -25.24 66.34 34.95
CA GLN A 114 -26.33 66.11 33.99
C GLN A 114 -25.79 65.74 32.60
N LYS A 115 -24.69 66.36 32.16
CA LYS A 115 -24.04 66.02 30.90
C LYS A 115 -23.47 64.59 30.91
N GLN A 116 -22.85 64.16 32.00
CA GLN A 116 -22.40 62.78 32.19
C GLN A 116 -23.56 61.79 32.11
N GLN A 117 -24.68 62.09 32.79
CA GLN A 117 -25.90 61.27 32.69
C GLN A 117 -26.52 61.24 31.28
N GLU A 118 -26.35 62.27 30.46
CA GLU A 118 -26.76 62.24 29.05
C GLU A 118 -25.80 61.39 28.21
N LEU A 119 -24.49 61.47 28.46
CA LEU A 119 -23.48 60.68 27.75
C LEU A 119 -23.62 59.17 28.00
N THR A 120 -24.19 58.74 29.13
CA THR A 120 -24.48 57.30 29.34
C THR A 120 -25.65 56.79 28.48
N LYS A 121 -26.46 57.69 27.91
CA LYS A 121 -27.55 57.31 26.98
C LYS A 121 -27.08 57.02 25.56
N LEU A 122 -25.78 57.18 25.29
CA LEU A 122 -25.16 56.92 23.98
C LEU A 122 -25.18 55.44 23.56
N GLY A 123 -25.81 54.57 24.36
CA GLY A 123 -26.15 53.21 23.98
C GLY A 123 -24.92 52.33 23.81
N SER A 124 -24.55 52.03 22.56
CA SER A 124 -23.47 51.09 22.20
C SER A 124 -22.04 51.59 22.51
N VAL A 125 -21.90 52.81 23.01
CA VAL A 125 -20.61 53.43 23.34
C VAL A 125 -20.51 53.59 24.86
N SER A 126 -19.65 52.80 25.50
CA SER A 126 -19.34 52.95 26.92
C SER A 126 -18.14 53.88 27.09
N ILE A 127 -18.32 54.96 27.84
CA ILE A 127 -17.28 55.96 28.14
C ILE A 127 -17.08 55.97 29.65
N ASP A 128 -15.85 55.76 30.10
CA ASP A 128 -15.50 55.81 31.53
C ASP A 128 -15.69 57.22 32.11
N ASP A 129 -16.01 57.32 33.39
CA ASP A 129 -16.39 58.58 34.05
C ASP A 129 -15.31 59.66 33.93
N ASP A 130 -14.03 59.30 34.05
CA ASP A 130 -12.89 60.22 33.89
C ASP A 130 -12.80 60.77 32.46
N LEU A 131 -13.01 59.91 31.47
CA LEU A 131 -13.03 60.30 30.05
C LEU A 131 -14.27 61.14 29.71
N GLN A 132 -15.41 60.95 30.39
CA GLN A 132 -16.58 61.81 30.23
C GLN A 132 -16.29 63.24 30.71
N ILE A 133 -15.61 63.41 31.85
CA ILE A 133 -15.22 64.74 32.37
C ILE A 133 -14.29 65.43 31.36
N GLN A 134 -13.28 64.71 30.89
CA GLN A 134 -12.35 65.21 29.90
C GLN A 134 -13.05 65.59 28.58
N LEU A 135 -13.97 64.73 28.11
CA LEU A 135 -14.80 64.97 26.93
C LEU A 135 -15.71 66.19 27.09
N ILE A 136 -16.13 66.56 28.30
CA ILE A 136 -16.93 67.76 28.56
C ILE A 136 -16.04 69.02 28.65
N GLN A 137 -14.82 68.90 29.16
CA GLN A 137 -13.92 70.02 29.43
C GLN A 137 -13.01 70.43 28.26
N ILE A 138 -12.79 69.53 27.27
CA ILE A 138 -11.98 69.84 26.09
C ILE A 138 -12.50 71.10 25.37
N GLU A 139 -11.60 71.93 24.84
CA GLU A 139 -11.94 73.12 24.07
C GLU A 139 -12.58 72.75 22.72
N ASP A 140 -13.55 73.53 22.23
CA ASP A 140 -14.27 73.24 20.98
C ASP A 140 -13.35 73.14 19.74
N GLY A 141 -12.30 73.96 19.69
CA GLY A 141 -11.30 73.89 18.62
C GLY A 141 -10.53 72.57 18.65
N ARG A 142 -10.05 72.15 19.83
CA ARG A 142 -9.35 70.88 20.02
C ARG A 142 -10.24 69.67 19.77
N TRP A 143 -11.49 69.72 20.25
CA TRP A 143 -12.49 68.69 19.99
C TRP A 143 -12.76 68.49 18.49
N THR A 144 -12.71 69.56 17.69
CA THR A 144 -12.85 69.44 16.23
C THR A 144 -11.73 68.60 15.62
N VAL A 145 -10.48 68.81 16.06
CA VAL A 145 -9.33 67.98 15.62
C VAL A 145 -9.50 66.52 16.05
N VAL A 146 -9.96 66.28 17.28
CA VAL A 146 -10.23 64.92 17.80
C VAL A 146 -11.32 64.21 16.99
N LYS A 147 -12.38 64.90 16.58
CA LYS A 147 -13.46 64.32 15.75
C LYS A 147 -12.95 63.86 14.38
N GLU A 148 -12.16 64.70 13.72
CA GLU A 148 -11.58 64.38 12.41
C GLU A 148 -10.61 63.19 12.52
N GLU A 149 -9.82 63.15 13.59
CA GLU A 149 -8.94 62.03 13.92
C GLU A 149 -9.71 60.71 14.05
N ILE A 150 -10.79 60.69 14.85
CA ILE A 150 -11.60 59.48 15.08
C ILE A 150 -12.11 58.92 13.76
N ILE A 151 -12.68 59.77 12.90
CA ILE A 151 -13.19 59.32 11.60
C ILE A 151 -12.07 58.79 10.71
N ARG A 152 -10.93 59.48 10.65
CA ARG A 152 -9.77 59.05 9.85
C ARG A 152 -9.24 57.69 10.29
N VAL A 153 -9.12 57.46 11.61
CA VAL A 153 -8.61 56.19 12.13
C VAL A 153 -9.62 55.07 11.90
N ILE A 154 -10.92 55.31 12.09
CA ILE A 154 -11.96 54.31 11.75
C ILE A 154 -11.89 53.95 10.27
N GLU A 155 -11.82 54.94 9.38
CA GLU A 155 -11.69 54.74 7.93
C GLU A 155 -10.45 53.92 7.57
N ASN A 156 -9.30 54.24 8.17
CA ASN A 156 -8.05 53.53 7.93
C ASN A 156 -8.13 52.07 8.40
N VAL A 157 -8.51 51.84 9.66
CA VAL A 157 -8.59 50.49 10.25
C VAL A 157 -9.63 49.62 9.54
N MET A 158 -10.83 50.17 9.27
CA MET A 158 -11.92 49.44 8.62
C MET A 158 -11.74 49.31 7.09
N SER A 159 -10.66 49.84 6.52
CA SER A 159 -10.28 49.60 5.11
C SER A 159 -9.53 48.28 4.92
N GLU A 160 -8.92 47.76 5.99
CA GLU A 160 -8.27 46.45 6.02
C GLU A 160 -9.25 45.34 6.43
N PRO A 161 -8.99 44.08 6.08
CA PRO A 161 -9.81 42.95 6.52
C PRO A 161 -9.58 42.66 8.00
N ILE A 162 -10.68 42.68 8.76
CA ILE A 162 -10.74 42.48 10.20
C ILE A 162 -11.51 41.19 10.47
N GLN A 163 -10.79 40.19 10.96
CA GLN A 163 -11.34 38.91 11.40
C GLN A 163 -11.71 38.97 12.89
N GLU A 164 -12.65 38.13 13.30
CA GLU A 164 -13.17 38.11 14.67
C GLU A 164 -12.08 37.77 15.72
N ASP A 165 -11.18 36.84 15.40
CA ASP A 165 -10.05 36.42 16.25
C ASP A 165 -8.95 37.50 16.37
N GLN A 166 -8.86 38.41 15.40
CA GLN A 166 -7.90 39.51 15.37
C GLN A 166 -8.35 40.75 16.15
N MET A 167 -9.61 40.80 16.59
CA MET A 167 -10.20 41.98 17.24
C MET A 167 -9.38 42.50 18.42
N LYS A 168 -8.85 41.61 19.26
CA LYS A 168 -8.03 41.99 20.42
C LYS A 168 -6.73 42.68 19.98
N GLN A 169 -6.06 42.13 18.98
CA GLN A 169 -4.80 42.67 18.45
C GLN A 169 -5.03 44.02 17.77
N ILE A 170 -6.10 44.15 17.00
CA ILE A 170 -6.46 45.41 16.33
C ILE A 170 -6.76 46.49 17.37
N ARG A 171 -7.55 46.18 18.41
CA ARG A 171 -7.84 47.13 19.49
C ARG A 171 -6.59 47.65 20.19
N GLN A 172 -5.60 46.79 20.41
CA GLN A 172 -4.32 47.17 21.01
C GLN A 172 -3.45 48.05 20.10
N ARG A 173 -3.65 48.00 18.78
CA ARG A 173 -2.91 48.81 17.81
C ARG A 173 -3.50 50.22 17.63
N ILE A 174 -4.78 50.41 17.93
CA ILE A 174 -5.50 51.68 17.69
C ILE A 174 -4.79 52.90 18.31
N PRO A 175 -4.30 52.89 19.57
CA PRO A 175 -3.60 54.04 20.14
C PRO A 175 -2.36 54.49 19.34
N VAL A 176 -1.70 53.55 18.65
CA VAL A 176 -0.50 53.82 17.83
C VAL A 176 -0.85 54.42 16.47
N LEU A 177 -2.10 54.29 16.03
CA LEU A 177 -2.58 54.86 14.77
C LEU A 177 -3.05 56.31 14.89
N ILE A 178 -3.10 56.83 16.12
CA ILE A 178 -3.57 58.17 16.41
C ILE A 178 -2.45 59.18 16.18
N SER A 179 -2.81 60.33 15.61
CA SER A 179 -1.89 61.43 15.32
C SER A 179 -1.19 61.92 16.58
N VAL A 180 0.13 62.09 16.48
CA VAL A 180 0.98 62.70 17.52
C VAL A 180 0.71 64.20 17.74
N GLU A 181 -0.15 64.82 16.92
CA GLU A 181 -0.61 66.20 17.10
C GLU A 181 -1.62 66.36 18.25
N LEU A 182 -2.26 65.26 18.66
CA LEU A 182 -3.12 65.23 19.83
C LEU A 182 -2.29 65.14 21.11
N SER A 183 -2.78 65.75 22.20
CA SER A 183 -2.21 65.53 23.53
C SER A 183 -2.39 64.06 23.93
N ILE A 184 -1.67 63.62 24.96
CA ILE A 184 -1.78 62.25 25.47
C ILE A 184 -3.23 61.94 25.84
N GLU A 185 -3.88 62.87 26.56
CA GLU A 185 -5.25 62.69 27.01
C GLU A 185 -6.23 62.70 25.82
N GLU A 186 -6.02 63.57 24.82
CA GLU A 186 -6.86 63.61 23.61
C GLU A 186 -6.72 62.33 22.76
N ALA A 187 -5.51 61.78 22.70
CA ALA A 187 -5.24 60.53 22.00
C ALA A 187 -5.88 59.32 22.70
N GLU A 188 -5.84 59.26 24.04
CA GLU A 188 -6.54 58.23 24.82
C GLU A 188 -8.05 58.28 24.59
N LEU A 189 -8.64 59.49 24.60
CA LEU A 189 -10.06 59.71 24.33
C LEU A 189 -10.43 59.27 22.90
N ALA A 190 -9.64 59.65 21.90
CA ALA A 190 -9.84 59.23 20.52
C ALA A 190 -9.72 57.71 20.38
N ALA A 191 -8.72 57.08 21.00
CA ALA A 191 -8.50 55.63 20.93
C ALA A 191 -9.68 54.85 21.49
N MET A 192 -10.18 55.27 22.66
CA MET A 192 -11.31 54.64 23.30
C MET A 192 -12.57 54.76 22.44
N LEU A 193 -12.85 55.94 21.87
CA LEU A 193 -14.01 56.13 20.99
C LEU A 193 -13.90 55.30 19.69
N VAL A 194 -12.74 55.30 19.04
CA VAL A 194 -12.49 54.48 17.83
C VAL A 194 -12.75 53.00 18.13
N GLN A 195 -12.25 52.47 19.25
CA GLN A 195 -12.40 51.06 19.63
C GLN A 195 -13.86 50.59 19.69
N GLN A 196 -14.83 51.48 19.95
CA GLN A 196 -16.26 51.16 20.01
C GLN A 196 -16.89 50.94 18.63
N PHE A 197 -16.27 51.45 17.56
CA PHE A 197 -16.80 51.38 16.19
C PHE A 197 -16.04 50.39 15.29
N ILE A 198 -14.96 49.79 15.78
CA ILE A 198 -14.26 48.72 15.06
C ILE A 198 -14.99 47.40 15.28
N VAL A 199 -15.41 46.78 14.19
CA VAL A 199 -16.09 45.48 14.16
C VAL A 199 -15.50 44.61 13.04
N PRO A 200 -15.66 43.28 13.11
CA PRO A 200 -15.27 42.40 12.01
C PRO A 200 -15.96 42.80 10.70
N ASN A 201 -15.18 42.92 9.63
CA ASN A 201 -15.65 43.25 8.29
C ASN A 201 -15.24 42.19 7.24
N SER A 202 -14.55 41.12 7.67
CA SER A 202 -14.03 40.05 6.82
C SER A 202 -14.54 38.70 7.33
N LEU A 203 -15.53 38.12 6.65
CA LEU A 203 -16.17 36.88 7.07
C LEU A 203 -15.53 35.65 6.42
N PHE A 204 -15.61 34.52 7.11
CA PHE A 204 -15.11 33.25 6.60
C PHE A 204 -15.89 32.83 5.35
N ASN A 205 -15.19 32.61 4.24
CA ASN A 205 -15.78 32.16 3.00
C ASN A 205 -15.60 30.63 2.87
N GLU A 206 -16.63 29.91 3.30
CA GLU A 206 -16.67 28.45 3.23
C GLU A 206 -16.57 27.94 1.79
N VAL A 207 -17.24 28.60 0.85
CA VAL A 207 -17.25 28.19 -0.56
C VAL A 207 -15.87 28.33 -1.20
N ALA A 208 -15.20 29.47 -0.98
CA ALA A 208 -13.85 29.70 -1.48
C ALA A 208 -12.84 28.75 -0.83
N THR A 209 -12.98 28.50 0.48
CA THR A 209 -12.12 27.56 1.22
C THR A 209 -12.28 26.14 0.70
N ASN A 210 -13.50 25.66 0.53
CA ASN A 210 -13.77 24.32 0.01
C ASN A 210 -13.30 24.18 -1.44
N LYS A 211 -13.53 25.19 -2.29
CA LYS A 211 -13.00 25.21 -3.65
C LYS A 211 -11.47 25.14 -3.69
N ALA A 212 -10.78 25.82 -2.77
CA ALA A 212 -9.33 25.77 -2.66
C ALA A 212 -8.84 24.41 -2.14
N ARG A 213 -9.59 23.78 -1.22
CA ARG A 213 -9.33 22.41 -0.76
C ARG A 213 -9.46 21.40 -1.89
N ASP A 214 -10.56 21.44 -2.64
CA ASP A 214 -10.78 20.55 -3.78
C ASP A 214 -9.66 20.69 -4.81
N ALA A 215 -9.29 21.91 -5.17
CA ALA A 215 -8.17 22.17 -6.08
C ALA A 215 -6.81 21.68 -5.54
N SER A 216 -6.59 21.75 -4.21
CA SER A 216 -5.40 21.22 -3.55
C SER A 216 -5.35 19.69 -3.63
N VAL A 217 -6.50 19.03 -3.39
CA VAL A 217 -6.65 17.57 -3.48
C VAL A 217 -6.46 17.09 -4.92
N ASP A 218 -7.04 17.79 -5.89
CA ASP A 218 -6.94 17.46 -7.32
C ASP A 218 -5.51 17.63 -7.86
N ALA A 219 -4.70 18.49 -7.25
CA ALA A 219 -3.31 18.70 -7.61
C ALA A 219 -2.34 17.65 -7.01
N VAL A 220 -2.82 16.73 -6.16
CA VAL A 220 -1.99 15.68 -5.57
C VAL A 220 -1.72 14.60 -6.60
N GLU A 221 -0.45 14.53 -7.04
CA GLU A 221 0.02 13.44 -7.90
C GLU A 221 0.01 12.09 -7.15
N PRO A 222 -0.27 10.98 -7.86
CA PRO A 222 -0.20 9.66 -7.26
C PRO A 222 1.19 9.35 -6.68
N VAL A 223 1.22 8.80 -5.47
CA VAL A 223 2.48 8.47 -4.79
C VAL A 223 2.99 7.11 -5.27
N GLU A 224 4.13 7.11 -5.95
CA GLU A 224 4.81 5.90 -6.38
C GLU A 224 5.73 5.37 -5.28
N GLN A 225 5.65 4.06 -5.04
CA GLN A 225 6.53 3.33 -4.14
C GLN A 225 7.34 2.30 -4.93
N ALA A 226 8.66 2.41 -4.82
CA ALA A 226 9.61 1.53 -5.49
C ALA A 226 10.29 0.59 -4.49
N PHE A 227 10.27 -0.70 -4.80
CA PHE A 227 11.02 -1.72 -4.09
C PHE A 227 12.08 -2.31 -5.01
N ALA A 228 13.30 -2.47 -4.50
CA ALA A 228 14.35 -3.24 -5.14
C ALA A 228 14.28 -4.72 -4.71
N GLN A 229 14.69 -5.64 -5.59
CA GLN A 229 14.82 -7.04 -5.24
C GLN A 229 15.73 -7.24 -4.01
N GLY A 230 15.25 -8.01 -3.02
CA GLY A 230 15.96 -8.27 -1.77
C GLY A 230 15.86 -7.14 -0.73
N GLN A 231 15.20 -6.02 -1.04
CA GLN A 231 14.93 -4.97 -0.06
C GLN A 231 13.93 -5.47 0.99
N THR A 232 14.21 -5.20 2.26
CA THR A 232 13.29 -5.47 3.36
C THR A 232 12.04 -4.60 3.24
N ILE A 233 10.87 -5.25 3.17
CA ILE A 233 9.55 -4.62 3.24
C ILE A 233 9.16 -4.49 4.71
N ILE A 234 9.21 -5.59 5.46
CA ILE A 234 8.87 -5.64 6.88
C ILE A 234 10.04 -6.27 7.64
N ALA A 235 10.56 -5.57 8.64
CA ALA A 235 11.58 -6.11 9.52
C ALA A 235 10.95 -7.09 10.53
N ARG A 236 11.72 -8.11 10.93
CA ARG A 236 11.33 -9.06 11.96
C ARG A 236 10.90 -8.35 13.24
N GLY A 237 9.76 -8.75 13.78
CA GLY A 237 9.18 -8.21 15.01
C GLY A 237 8.43 -6.90 14.83
N SER A 238 8.46 -6.28 13.65
CA SER A 238 7.60 -5.13 13.34
C SER A 238 6.15 -5.58 13.19
N VAL A 239 5.23 -4.75 13.70
CA VAL A 239 3.79 -4.96 13.56
C VAL A 239 3.37 -4.60 12.14
N ILE A 240 2.60 -5.48 11.52
CA ILE A 240 2.27 -5.39 10.10
C ILE A 240 1.15 -4.38 9.90
N SER A 241 1.45 -3.37 9.09
CA SER A 241 0.54 -2.27 8.78
C SER A 241 -0.26 -2.52 7.51
N ALA A 242 -1.30 -1.71 7.29
CA ALA A 242 -2.07 -1.75 6.05
C ALA A 242 -1.22 -1.39 4.81
N GLN A 243 -0.21 -0.51 4.98
CA GLN A 243 0.71 -0.14 3.90
C GLN A 243 1.61 -1.32 3.52
N ASP A 244 2.01 -2.13 4.50
CA ASP A 244 2.83 -3.32 4.26
C ASP A 244 2.03 -4.38 3.49
N LEU A 245 0.76 -4.60 3.84
CA LEU A 245 -0.10 -5.50 3.08
C LEU A 245 -0.36 -4.99 1.65
N GLU A 246 -0.53 -3.68 1.45
CA GLU A 246 -0.65 -3.11 0.10
C GLU A 246 0.61 -3.40 -0.73
N ALA A 247 1.80 -3.19 -0.15
CA ALA A 247 3.07 -3.50 -0.79
C ALA A 247 3.21 -4.99 -1.12
N MET A 248 2.90 -5.88 -0.17
CA MET A 248 2.93 -7.34 -0.38
C MET A 248 1.93 -7.77 -1.45
N THR A 249 0.74 -7.17 -1.50
CA THR A 249 -0.26 -7.43 -2.54
C THR A 249 0.25 -7.00 -3.91
N ALA A 250 0.80 -5.78 -4.02
CA ALA A 250 1.32 -5.24 -5.28
C ALA A 250 2.50 -6.06 -5.83
N LEU A 251 3.29 -6.66 -4.94
CA LEU A 251 4.39 -7.57 -5.26
C LEU A 251 3.95 -9.01 -5.56
N ASN A 252 2.65 -9.32 -5.47
CA ASN A 252 2.07 -10.67 -5.57
C ASN A 252 2.65 -11.65 -4.54
N MET A 253 2.93 -11.17 -3.33
CA MET A 253 3.46 -12.00 -2.23
C MET A 253 2.35 -12.66 -1.41
N LEU A 254 1.12 -12.16 -1.53
CA LEU A 254 -0.05 -12.77 -0.92
C LEU A 254 -0.67 -13.69 -1.98
N GLU A 255 -0.72 -15.00 -1.71
CA GLU A 255 -1.44 -15.91 -2.59
C GLU A 255 -2.94 -15.55 -2.59
N PRO A 256 -3.60 -15.54 -3.75
CA PRO A 256 -5.06 -15.57 -3.76
C PRO A 256 -5.51 -16.80 -2.98
N GLN A 257 -6.50 -16.68 -2.11
CA GLN A 257 -7.18 -17.82 -1.47
C GLN A 257 -7.82 -18.69 -2.56
N ARG A 258 -7.02 -19.55 -3.20
CA ARG A 258 -7.48 -20.60 -4.08
C ARG A 258 -8.24 -21.59 -3.23
N SER A 259 -9.42 -21.99 -3.70
CA SER A 259 -10.12 -23.12 -3.07
C SER A 259 -9.17 -24.32 -3.00
N LEU A 260 -9.26 -25.15 -1.96
CA LEU A 260 -8.43 -26.36 -1.84
C LEU A 260 -8.51 -27.22 -3.11
N LEU A 261 -9.66 -27.18 -3.79
CA LEU A 261 -9.87 -27.83 -5.07
C LEU A 261 -8.96 -27.22 -6.15
N GLU A 262 -8.98 -25.90 -6.38
CA GLU A 262 -8.11 -25.25 -7.38
C GLU A 262 -6.62 -25.47 -7.13
N ARG A 263 -6.21 -25.52 -5.86
CA ARG A 263 -4.81 -25.74 -5.50
C ARG A 263 -4.30 -27.13 -5.86
N TYR A 264 -5.08 -28.18 -5.57
CA TYR A 264 -4.62 -29.56 -5.71
C TYR A 264 -5.14 -30.29 -6.96
N PHE A 265 -6.15 -29.75 -7.64
CA PHE A 265 -6.74 -30.36 -8.82
C PHE A 265 -5.73 -30.58 -9.97
N PRO A 266 -4.85 -29.61 -10.33
CA PRO A 266 -3.87 -29.83 -11.39
C PRO A 266 -2.92 -31.00 -11.10
N SER A 267 -2.38 -31.07 -9.87
CA SER A 267 -1.48 -32.15 -9.43
C SER A 267 -2.18 -33.50 -9.44
N PHE A 268 -3.42 -33.55 -8.96
CA PHE A 268 -4.24 -34.76 -9.01
C PHE A 268 -4.49 -35.22 -10.45
N THR A 269 -4.92 -34.32 -11.34
CA THR A 269 -5.14 -34.63 -12.76
C THR A 269 -3.86 -35.11 -13.45
N ALA A 270 -2.72 -34.48 -13.16
CA ALA A 270 -1.43 -34.85 -13.74
C ALA A 270 -0.98 -36.26 -13.31
N ILE A 271 -1.11 -36.62 -12.03
CA ILE A 271 -0.80 -37.98 -11.53
C ILE A 271 -1.67 -39.02 -12.24
N ILE A 272 -2.98 -38.77 -12.32
CA ILE A 272 -3.91 -39.67 -13.01
C ILE A 272 -3.53 -39.82 -14.48
N LEU A 273 -3.16 -38.74 -15.16
CA LEU A 273 -2.73 -38.76 -16.55
C LEU A 273 -1.43 -39.57 -16.74
N VAL A 274 -0.45 -39.41 -15.84
CA VAL A 274 0.80 -40.18 -15.86
C VAL A 274 0.53 -41.67 -15.69
N VAL A 275 -0.28 -42.04 -14.69
CA VAL A 275 -0.62 -43.44 -14.42
C VAL A 275 -1.45 -44.04 -15.56
N ALA A 276 -2.42 -43.31 -16.09
CA ALA A 276 -3.22 -43.74 -17.23
C ALA A 276 -2.35 -43.96 -18.47
N THR A 277 -1.47 -43.01 -18.80
CA THR A 277 -0.57 -43.10 -19.95
C THR A 277 0.40 -44.27 -19.82
N MET A 278 0.98 -44.46 -18.64
CA MET A 278 1.85 -45.61 -18.35
C MET A 278 1.10 -46.93 -18.46
N THR A 279 -0.14 -47.00 -17.97
CA THR A 279 -0.98 -48.20 -18.05
C THR A 279 -1.32 -48.53 -19.49
N LEU A 280 -1.74 -47.54 -20.29
CA LEU A 280 -2.04 -47.71 -21.71
C LEU A 280 -0.81 -48.15 -22.50
N TYR A 281 0.35 -47.54 -22.23
CA TYR A 281 1.63 -47.96 -22.82
C TYR A 281 1.91 -49.44 -22.53
N LEU A 282 1.91 -49.85 -21.25
CA LEU A 282 2.19 -51.22 -20.85
C LEU A 282 1.17 -52.21 -21.42
N GLN A 283 -0.12 -51.86 -21.47
CA GLN A 283 -1.15 -52.72 -22.07
C GLN A 283 -0.89 -52.94 -23.57
N ARG A 284 -0.42 -51.91 -24.28
CA ARG A 284 -0.23 -51.94 -25.72
C ARG A 284 1.07 -52.62 -26.14
N THR A 285 2.17 -52.36 -25.44
CA THR A 285 3.52 -52.79 -25.84
C THR A 285 4.00 -54.02 -25.08
N GLN A 286 3.64 -54.13 -23.78
CA GLN A 286 4.15 -55.18 -22.90
C GLN A 286 3.06 -55.69 -21.93
N PRO A 287 1.94 -56.28 -22.41
CA PRO A 287 0.84 -56.70 -21.53
C PRO A 287 1.27 -57.72 -20.46
N GLY A 288 2.32 -58.51 -20.75
CA GLY A 288 2.94 -59.43 -19.78
C GLY A 288 3.63 -58.75 -18.59
N PHE A 289 3.89 -57.44 -18.65
CA PHE A 289 4.56 -56.67 -17.61
C PHE A 289 3.73 -56.61 -16.31
N PHE A 290 2.40 -56.56 -16.42
CA PHE A 290 1.49 -56.51 -15.27
C PHE A 290 1.57 -57.76 -14.37
N TYR A 291 2.00 -58.90 -14.93
CA TYR A 291 2.17 -60.15 -14.18
C TYR A 291 3.57 -60.27 -13.53
N ARG A 292 4.49 -59.34 -13.82
CA ARG A 292 5.85 -59.32 -13.28
C ARG A 292 5.97 -58.30 -12.16
N THR A 293 5.43 -58.65 -10.98
CA THR A 293 5.36 -57.75 -9.80
C THR A 293 6.72 -57.12 -9.45
N ARG A 294 7.83 -57.85 -9.59
CA ARG A 294 9.18 -57.32 -9.31
C ARG A 294 9.57 -56.16 -10.23
N HIS A 295 9.24 -56.23 -11.51
CA HIS A 295 9.56 -55.17 -12.48
C HIS A 295 8.69 -53.94 -12.24
N LEU A 296 7.39 -54.17 -11.94
CA LEU A 296 6.47 -53.10 -11.60
C LEU A 296 6.91 -52.36 -10.32
N LEU A 297 7.26 -53.11 -9.27
CA LEU A 297 7.77 -52.54 -8.02
C LEU A 297 9.09 -51.80 -8.22
N PHE A 298 9.98 -52.30 -9.09
CA PHE A 298 11.23 -51.61 -9.41
C PHE A 298 10.98 -50.22 -10.00
N VAL A 299 10.10 -50.12 -11.02
CA VAL A 299 9.77 -48.83 -11.66
C VAL A 299 9.09 -47.89 -10.67
N VAL A 300 8.12 -48.39 -9.90
CA VAL A 300 7.35 -47.58 -8.94
C VAL A 300 8.23 -47.08 -7.81
N LEU A 301 8.99 -47.96 -7.17
CA LEU A 301 9.85 -47.58 -6.05
C LEU A 301 10.94 -46.61 -6.49
N LEU A 302 11.58 -46.87 -7.63
CA LEU A 302 12.61 -45.99 -8.15
C LEU A 302 12.05 -44.61 -8.51
N SER A 303 10.88 -44.55 -9.16
CA SER A 303 10.20 -43.29 -9.45
C SER A 303 9.85 -42.53 -8.16
N LEU A 304 9.36 -43.21 -7.13
CA LEU A 304 9.03 -42.58 -5.84
C LEU A 304 10.27 -42.05 -5.10
N ILE A 305 11.38 -42.77 -5.14
CA ILE A 305 12.66 -42.31 -4.55
C ILE A 305 13.13 -41.03 -5.24
N PHE A 306 13.11 -41.02 -6.58
CA PHE A 306 13.50 -39.82 -7.33
C PHE A 306 12.51 -38.68 -7.12
N LEU A 307 11.21 -38.96 -7.02
CA LEU A 307 10.20 -37.95 -6.74
C LEU A 307 10.42 -37.30 -5.37
N PHE A 308 10.67 -38.12 -4.35
CA PHE A 308 11.00 -37.64 -3.00
C PHE A 308 12.27 -36.78 -3.01
N ALA A 309 13.32 -37.21 -3.71
CA ALA A 309 14.55 -36.44 -3.84
C ALA A 309 14.35 -35.12 -4.60
N ALA A 310 13.53 -35.13 -5.66
CA ALA A 310 13.19 -33.94 -6.44
C ALA A 310 12.49 -32.89 -5.58
N GLN A 311 11.55 -33.30 -4.73
CA GLN A 311 10.81 -32.43 -3.81
C GLN A 311 11.75 -31.67 -2.86
N PHE A 312 12.88 -32.27 -2.48
CA PHE A 312 13.85 -31.64 -1.58
C PHE A 312 14.85 -30.73 -2.31
N VAL A 313 15.22 -31.05 -3.55
CA VAL A 313 16.32 -30.41 -4.28
C VAL A 313 15.86 -29.22 -5.14
N ILE A 314 14.65 -29.28 -5.69
CA ILE A 314 14.21 -28.39 -6.77
C ILE A 314 13.51 -27.09 -6.29
N PRO A 315 12.55 -27.11 -5.36
CA PRO A 315 11.72 -25.93 -5.06
C PRO A 315 12.51 -24.71 -4.57
N GLN A 316 12.20 -23.51 -5.10
CA GLN A 316 12.72 -22.20 -4.65
C GLN A 316 14.26 -22.08 -4.55
N ARG A 317 15.02 -22.86 -5.34
CA ARG A 317 16.49 -22.79 -5.41
C ARG A 317 16.95 -22.41 -6.82
N LEU A 318 17.97 -21.55 -6.89
CA LEU A 318 18.49 -21.07 -8.18
C LEU A 318 19.35 -22.12 -8.90
N VAL A 319 20.26 -22.79 -8.19
CA VAL A 319 21.29 -23.67 -8.80
C VAL A 319 20.98 -25.16 -8.63
N LEU A 320 20.45 -25.55 -7.47
CA LEU A 320 20.21 -26.96 -7.12
C LEU A 320 19.35 -27.75 -8.12
N PRO A 321 18.32 -27.19 -8.78
CA PRO A 321 17.54 -27.93 -9.77
C PRO A 321 18.39 -28.51 -10.90
N PHE A 322 19.42 -27.78 -11.36
CA PHE A 322 20.28 -28.22 -12.47
C PHE A 322 21.25 -29.35 -12.08
N LEU A 323 21.47 -29.55 -10.77
CA LEU A 323 22.29 -30.63 -10.24
C LEU A 323 21.50 -31.91 -9.97
N PHE A 324 20.17 -31.86 -10.07
CA PHE A 324 19.33 -33.02 -9.81
C PHE A 324 19.55 -34.12 -10.87
N PRO A 325 19.92 -35.36 -10.48
CA PRO A 325 20.43 -36.36 -11.42
C PRO A 325 19.30 -37.15 -12.11
N ALA A 326 18.28 -36.49 -12.67
CA ALA A 326 17.10 -37.15 -13.26
C ALA A 326 17.41 -38.14 -14.38
N ALA A 327 18.51 -37.93 -15.13
CA ALA A 327 18.96 -38.86 -16.16
C ALA A 327 19.23 -40.28 -15.60
N THR A 328 19.60 -40.36 -14.33
CA THR A 328 19.88 -41.62 -13.64
C THR A 328 18.64 -42.51 -13.53
N LEU A 329 17.46 -41.93 -13.28
CA LEU A 329 16.20 -42.67 -13.21
C LEU A 329 15.96 -43.44 -14.52
N GLY A 330 16.02 -42.71 -15.64
CA GLY A 330 15.80 -43.25 -16.97
C GLY A 330 16.84 -44.30 -17.37
N MET A 331 18.12 -44.04 -17.08
CA MET A 331 19.20 -44.99 -17.39
C MET A 331 19.08 -46.28 -16.58
N LEU A 332 18.78 -46.21 -15.27
CA LEU A 332 18.61 -47.41 -14.44
C LEU A 332 17.46 -48.29 -14.94
N ILE A 333 16.36 -47.69 -15.38
CA ILE A 333 15.23 -48.41 -15.98
C ILE A 333 15.61 -48.96 -17.36
N ALA A 334 16.30 -48.17 -18.19
CA ALA A 334 16.75 -48.60 -19.50
C ALA A 334 17.65 -49.85 -19.43
N VAL A 335 18.60 -49.86 -18.49
CA VAL A 335 19.51 -50.99 -18.27
C VAL A 335 18.79 -52.21 -17.70
N GLY A 336 17.91 -52.01 -16.73
CA GLY A 336 17.25 -53.12 -16.04
C GLY A 336 16.09 -53.75 -16.83
N LEU A 337 15.34 -52.94 -17.57
CA LEU A 337 14.03 -53.32 -18.14
C LEU A 337 13.84 -52.94 -19.61
N GLY A 338 14.80 -52.23 -20.21
CA GLY A 338 14.82 -51.90 -21.63
C GLY A 338 14.69 -50.40 -21.93
N THR A 339 15.36 -49.96 -22.99
CA THR A 339 15.48 -48.55 -23.41
C THR A 339 14.14 -47.86 -23.61
N GLU A 340 13.18 -48.52 -24.24
CA GLU A 340 11.83 -47.96 -24.48
C GLU A 340 11.11 -47.62 -23.16
N LEU A 341 11.23 -48.49 -22.15
CA LEU A 341 10.63 -48.25 -20.84
C LEU A 341 11.35 -47.11 -20.10
N GLY A 342 12.68 -47.03 -20.20
CA GLY A 342 13.46 -45.93 -19.64
C GLY A 342 13.06 -44.58 -20.22
N LEU A 343 12.85 -44.51 -21.54
CA LEU A 343 12.41 -43.28 -22.22
C LEU A 343 11.01 -42.86 -21.76
N ILE A 344 10.02 -43.75 -21.80
CA ILE A 344 8.65 -43.39 -21.42
C ILE A 344 8.56 -42.98 -19.95
N VAL A 345 9.27 -43.66 -19.04
CA VAL A 345 9.27 -43.28 -17.61
C VAL A 345 9.94 -41.92 -17.42
N SER A 346 11.04 -41.64 -18.11
CA SER A 346 11.70 -40.33 -18.01
C SER A 346 10.80 -39.20 -18.51
N THR A 347 10.14 -39.40 -19.66
CA THR A 347 9.19 -38.43 -20.22
C THR A 347 8.01 -38.18 -19.29
N LEU A 348 7.43 -39.23 -18.71
CA LEU A 348 6.34 -39.08 -17.76
C LEU A 348 6.81 -38.45 -16.44
N PHE A 349 8.04 -38.72 -16.00
CA PHE A 349 8.60 -38.16 -14.78
C PHE A 349 8.80 -36.64 -14.87
N VAL A 350 9.03 -36.10 -16.07
CA VAL A 350 9.10 -34.64 -16.31
C VAL A 350 7.82 -33.93 -15.90
N VAL A 351 6.65 -34.58 -15.95
CA VAL A 351 5.40 -33.99 -15.45
C VAL A 351 5.50 -33.66 -13.97
N PHE A 352 6.14 -34.53 -13.18
CA PHE A 352 6.38 -34.24 -11.77
C PHE A 352 7.39 -33.12 -11.58
N ILE A 353 8.47 -33.10 -12.38
CA ILE A 353 9.42 -31.99 -12.37
C ILE A 353 8.74 -30.66 -12.68
N ALA A 354 7.82 -30.63 -13.65
CA ALA A 354 7.08 -29.42 -14.01
C ALA A 354 6.22 -28.91 -12.84
N ILE A 355 5.58 -29.80 -12.08
CA ILE A 355 4.81 -29.42 -10.89
C ILE A 355 5.74 -28.88 -9.80
N ILE A 356 6.82 -29.61 -9.48
CA ILE A 356 7.75 -29.28 -8.39
C ILE A 356 8.53 -27.98 -8.68
N SER A 357 8.79 -27.68 -9.95
CA SER A 357 9.49 -26.48 -10.39
C SER A 357 8.55 -25.29 -10.68
N ASP A 358 7.27 -25.40 -10.34
CA ASP A 358 6.25 -24.38 -10.59
C ASP A 358 6.18 -23.93 -12.06
N GLY A 359 6.32 -24.90 -12.98
CA GLY A 359 6.21 -24.66 -14.42
C GLY A 359 7.42 -23.96 -15.07
N ARG A 360 8.54 -23.80 -14.38
CA ARG A 360 9.78 -23.22 -14.93
C ARG A 360 10.27 -24.00 -16.16
N ILE A 361 10.02 -23.43 -17.34
CA ILE A 361 10.18 -24.11 -18.63
C ILE A 361 11.62 -24.55 -18.88
N GLU A 362 12.60 -23.78 -18.41
CA GLU A 362 14.01 -24.10 -18.53
C GLU A 362 14.39 -25.36 -17.73
N ILE A 363 13.80 -25.55 -16.53
CA ILE A 363 14.00 -26.76 -15.72
C ILE A 363 13.30 -27.95 -16.38
N VAL A 364 12.08 -27.76 -16.87
CA VAL A 364 11.30 -28.81 -17.53
C VAL A 364 12.03 -29.35 -18.76
N ILE A 365 12.53 -28.47 -19.63
CA ILE A 365 13.26 -28.86 -20.84
C ILE A 365 14.59 -29.51 -20.49
N TYR A 366 15.32 -28.97 -19.51
CA TYR A 366 16.56 -29.57 -19.02
C TYR A 366 16.35 -31.03 -18.56
N HIS A 367 15.30 -31.27 -17.79
CA HIS A 367 14.96 -32.60 -17.27
C HIS A 367 14.26 -33.51 -18.27
N LEU A 368 13.88 -33.01 -19.45
CA LEU A 368 13.36 -33.82 -20.55
C LEU A 368 14.49 -34.25 -21.49
N VAL A 369 15.24 -33.27 -22.00
CA VAL A 369 16.27 -33.48 -23.01
C VAL A 369 17.46 -34.27 -22.45
N GLY A 370 17.94 -33.90 -21.26
CA GLY A 370 19.09 -34.54 -20.63
C GLY A 370 18.93 -36.06 -20.48
N PRO A 371 17.86 -36.53 -19.80
CA PRO A 371 17.59 -37.96 -19.67
C PRO A 371 17.38 -38.69 -21.00
N MET A 372 16.70 -38.08 -21.97
CA MET A 372 16.52 -38.69 -23.29
C MET A 372 17.86 -38.91 -24.00
N VAL A 373 18.72 -37.89 -24.01
CA VAL A 373 20.07 -38.00 -24.59
C VAL A 373 20.91 -39.03 -23.83
N ALA A 374 20.81 -39.08 -22.51
CA ALA A 374 21.51 -40.06 -21.68
C ALA A 374 21.16 -41.49 -22.10
N ILE A 375 19.86 -41.79 -22.17
CA ILE A 375 19.33 -43.13 -22.44
C ILE A 375 19.66 -43.58 -23.87
N LEU A 376 19.53 -42.67 -24.84
CA LEU A 376 19.84 -42.97 -26.25
C LEU A 376 21.35 -43.17 -26.49
N SER A 377 22.20 -42.45 -25.73
CA SER A 377 23.66 -42.57 -25.82
C SER A 377 24.23 -43.80 -25.10
N LEU A 378 23.46 -44.41 -24.19
CA LEU A 378 23.91 -45.50 -23.33
C LEU A 378 24.14 -46.84 -24.09
N GLY A 379 23.42 -47.06 -25.19
CA GLY A 379 23.53 -48.29 -25.98
C GLY A 379 23.19 -49.55 -25.16
N LYS A 380 24.02 -50.61 -25.29
CA LYS A 380 23.82 -51.89 -24.57
C LYS A 380 24.22 -51.88 -23.09
N ALA A 381 24.87 -50.80 -22.62
CA ALA A 381 25.31 -50.65 -21.22
C ALA A 381 26.22 -51.77 -20.66
N GLU A 382 26.91 -52.53 -21.50
CA GLU A 382 27.77 -53.66 -21.08
C GLU A 382 29.15 -53.22 -20.52
N ARG A 383 29.52 -51.94 -20.70
CA ARG A 383 30.83 -51.39 -20.30
C ARG A 383 30.66 -50.10 -19.52
N VAL A 384 31.51 -49.89 -18.49
CA VAL A 384 31.52 -48.66 -17.68
C VAL A 384 31.70 -47.40 -18.55
N ASN A 385 32.49 -47.49 -19.63
CA ASN A 385 32.69 -46.37 -20.56
C ASN A 385 31.38 -45.90 -21.24
N SER A 386 30.39 -46.77 -21.40
CA SER A 386 29.09 -46.37 -21.96
C SER A 386 28.35 -45.41 -21.04
N PHE A 387 28.48 -45.56 -19.72
CA PHE A 387 27.89 -44.64 -18.75
C PHE A 387 28.61 -43.29 -18.72
N LEU A 388 29.95 -43.29 -18.86
CA LEU A 388 30.73 -42.05 -18.98
C LEU A 388 30.35 -41.25 -20.23
N LEU A 389 30.22 -41.94 -21.39
CA LEU A 389 29.79 -41.30 -22.63
C LEU A 389 28.36 -40.77 -22.55
N ALA A 390 27.44 -41.54 -21.96
CA ALA A 390 26.08 -41.07 -21.71
C ALA A 390 26.06 -39.83 -20.81
N GLY A 391 26.87 -39.81 -19.73
CA GLY A 391 27.01 -38.65 -18.85
C GLY A 391 27.55 -37.41 -19.58
N LEU A 392 28.58 -37.57 -20.42
CA LEU A 392 29.11 -36.47 -21.24
C LEU A 392 28.09 -35.95 -22.26
N ALA A 393 27.34 -36.86 -22.91
CA ALA A 393 26.28 -36.49 -23.84
C ALA A 393 25.15 -35.72 -23.13
N THR A 394 24.75 -36.17 -21.94
CA THR A 394 23.80 -35.45 -21.08
C THR A 394 24.32 -34.07 -20.70
N ALA A 395 25.58 -33.95 -20.26
CA ALA A 395 26.18 -32.67 -19.90
C ALA A 395 26.19 -31.69 -21.08
N ALA A 396 26.52 -32.16 -22.29
CA ALA A 396 26.50 -31.34 -23.50
C ALA A 396 25.08 -30.88 -23.84
N ALA A 397 24.09 -31.77 -23.80
CA ALA A 397 22.70 -31.43 -24.08
C ALA A 397 22.14 -30.44 -23.06
N ASN A 398 22.40 -30.68 -21.77
CA ASN A 398 22.01 -29.82 -20.67
C ASN A 398 22.66 -28.43 -20.75
N SER A 399 23.94 -28.36 -21.14
CA SER A 399 24.64 -27.09 -21.37
C SER A 399 24.01 -26.31 -22.52
N ALA A 400 23.61 -26.99 -23.60
CA ALA A 400 22.91 -26.35 -24.72
C ALA A 400 21.54 -25.78 -24.29
N VAL A 401 20.81 -26.50 -23.43
CA VAL A 401 19.56 -25.97 -22.83
C VAL A 401 19.85 -24.72 -21.99
N ILE A 402 20.88 -24.75 -21.12
CA ILE A 402 21.24 -23.60 -20.29
C ILE A 402 21.67 -22.38 -21.13
N ILE A 403 22.30 -22.57 -22.29
CA ILE A 403 22.70 -21.47 -23.18
C ILE A 403 21.49 -20.87 -23.93
N ALA A 404 20.45 -21.68 -24.18
CA ALA A 404 19.28 -21.27 -24.95
C ALA A 404 18.25 -20.46 -24.15
N PHE A 405 18.28 -20.57 -22.82
CA PHE A 405 17.44 -19.84 -21.86
C PHE A 405 18.26 -18.80 -21.12
#